data_AF-A0A7S1QH40-F1
#
_entry.id   AF-A0A7S1QH40-F1
#
_cell.length_a   1.000
_cell.length_b   1.000
_cell.length_c   1.000
_cell.angle_alpha   90.00
_cell.angle_beta   90.00
_cell.angle_gamma   90.00
#
_symmetry.space_group_name_H-M   'P 1'
#
loop_
_entity.id
_entity.type
_entity.pdbx_description
1 polymer ?
#
loop_
_entity_poly.entity_id
_entity_poly.type
_entity_poly.pdbx_seq_one_letter_code
_entity_poly.pdbx_strand_id
1 'polypeptide(L)'
;SPVLPNAWSCALIFLTITTHILFHLMCHWSLGFKATCLFQPASRMKAGNWVWLTPHANKGKADICRLDESEVTLKYIFTFQYQGYEVVEPGDEDPDLIHG
;
A
#
# COMPACT_ATOMS: atom_id res chain seq x y z
N SER A 1 -48.54 2.80 -13.31
CA SER A 1 -47.79 1.71 -12.67
C SER A 1 -46.94 2.31 -11.57
N PRO A 2 -47.34 2.23 -10.29
CA PRO A 2 -46.58 2.87 -9.22
C PRO A 2 -45.47 1.91 -8.81
N VAL A 3 -44.23 2.23 -9.18
CA VAL A 3 -43.06 1.51 -8.66
C VAL A 3 -43.05 1.77 -7.16
N LEU A 4 -43.35 0.75 -6.35
CA LEU A 4 -43.43 0.91 -4.91
C LEU A 4 -42.06 1.41 -4.42
N PRO A 5 -41.98 2.49 -3.61
CA PRO A 5 -40.72 2.97 -3.07
C PRO A 5 -39.95 1.88 -2.31
N ASN A 6 -40.66 0.86 -1.82
CA ASN A 6 -40.10 -0.33 -1.20
C ASN A 6 -39.17 -1.14 -2.13
N ALA A 7 -39.49 -1.25 -3.43
CA ALA A 7 -38.65 -1.97 -4.38
C ALA A 7 -37.31 -1.25 -4.61
N TRP A 8 -37.32 0.08 -4.62
CA TRP A 8 -36.12 0.90 -4.70
C TRP A 8 -35.27 0.78 -3.44
N SER A 9 -35.88 0.79 -2.25
CA SER A 9 -35.15 0.58 -1.00
C SER A 9 -34.44 -0.78 -0.98
N CYS A 10 -35.12 -1.87 -1.35
CA CYS A 10 -34.50 -3.20 -1.46
C CYS A 10 -33.36 -3.22 -2.48
N ALA A 11 -33.54 -2.61 -3.65
CA ALA A 11 -32.50 -2.55 -4.68
C ALA A 11 -31.26 -1.76 -4.22
N LEU A 12 -31.46 -0.63 -3.54
CA LEU A 12 -30.36 0.20 -3.00
C LEU A 12 -29.60 -0.51 -1.88
N ILE A 13 -30.30 -1.19 -0.98
CA ILE A 13 -29.66 -1.98 0.09
C ILE A 13 -28.84 -3.10 -0.53
N PHE A 14 -29.42 -3.84 -1.49
CA PHE A 14 -28.72 -4.90 -2.19
C PHE A 14 -27.47 -4.38 -2.90
N LEU A 15 -27.59 -3.31 -3.69
CA LEU A 15 -26.45 -2.67 -4.35
C LEU A 15 -25.39 -2.22 -3.35
N THR A 16 -25.78 -1.60 -2.24
CA THR A 16 -24.84 -1.12 -1.21
C THR A 16 -24.02 -2.27 -0.64
N ILE A 17 -24.67 -3.38 -0.28
CA ILE A 17 -23.99 -4.58 0.25
C ILE A 17 -23.09 -5.19 -0.81
N THR A 18 -23.60 -5.36 -2.04
CA THR A 18 -22.83 -5.92 -3.15
C THR A 18 -21.59 -5.07 -3.45
N THR A 19 -21.73 -3.74 -3.54
CA THR A 19 -20.61 -2.81 -3.74
C THR A 19 -19.62 -2.87 -2.58
N HIS A 20 -20.08 -2.98 -1.34
CA HIS A 20 -19.19 -3.09 -0.18
C HIS A 20 -18.34 -4.36 -0.25
N ILE A 21 -18.96 -5.50 -0.60
CA ILE A 21 -18.25 -6.78 -0.78
C ILE A 21 -17.27 -6.70 -1.95
N LEU A 22 -17.71 -6.17 -3.09
CA LEU A 22 -16.86 -5.95 -4.26
C LEU A 22 -15.67 -5.04 -3.95
N PHE A 23 -15.87 -4.00 -3.16
CA PHE A 23 -14.79 -3.11 -2.73
C PHE A 23 -13.73 -3.86 -1.93
N HIS A 24 -14.12 -4.69 -0.96
CA HIS A 24 -13.19 -5.50 -0.19
C HIS A 24 -12.46 -6.54 -1.06
N LEU A 25 -13.16 -7.16 -2.01
CA LEU A 25 -12.55 -8.08 -2.98
C LEU A 25 -11.53 -7.37 -3.87
N MET A 26 -11.86 -6.18 -4.40
CA MET A 26 -10.93 -5.39 -5.21
C MET A 26 -9.70 -4.97 -4.42
N CYS A 27 -9.84 -4.56 -3.17
CA CYS A 27 -8.71 -4.24 -2.29
C CYS A 27 -7.82 -5.46 -2.00
N HIS A 28 -8.38 -6.67 -1.99
CA HIS A 28 -7.59 -7.90 -1.82
C HIS A 28 -6.83 -8.28 -3.10
N TRP A 29 -7.45 -8.09 -4.27
CA TRP A 29 -6.87 -8.51 -5.55
C TRP A 29 -5.88 -7.50 -6.13
N SER A 30 -6.19 -6.20 -6.03
CA SER A 30 -5.37 -5.13 -6.59
C SER A 30 -4.72 -4.31 -5.47
N LEU A 31 -3.41 -4.45 -5.34
CA LEU A 31 -2.63 -3.69 -4.38
C LEU A 31 -2.64 -2.18 -4.69
N GLY A 32 -2.66 -1.81 -5.97
CA GLY A 32 -2.78 -0.42 -6.39
C GLY A 32 -4.12 0.19 -5.97
N PHE A 33 -5.22 -0.54 -6.15
CA PHE A 33 -6.54 -0.09 -5.68
C PHE A 33 -6.57 0.04 -4.16
N LYS A 34 -6.02 -0.95 -3.45
CA LYS A 34 -5.85 -0.90 -1.99
C LYS A 34 -5.04 0.33 -1.55
N ALA A 35 -3.93 0.60 -2.23
CA ALA A 35 -3.08 1.75 -1.96
C ALA A 35 -3.84 3.08 -2.14
N THR A 36 -4.56 3.24 -3.25
CA THR A 36 -5.32 4.47 -3.53
C THR A 36 -6.53 4.66 -2.61
N CYS A 37 -7.20 3.57 -2.21
CA CYS A 37 -8.42 3.67 -1.40
C CYS A 37 -8.19 3.69 0.11
N LEU A 38 -7.14 3.04 0.62
CA LEU A 38 -6.88 2.94 2.06
C LEU A 38 -5.73 3.83 2.54
N PHE A 39 -4.86 4.30 1.64
CA PHE A 39 -3.68 5.08 1.99
C PHE A 39 -3.71 6.44 1.30
N GLN A 40 -3.03 7.41 1.93
CA GLN A 40 -2.83 8.74 1.39
C GLN A 40 -1.35 8.95 1.08
N PRO A 41 -0.99 9.56 -0.05
CA PRO A 41 0.40 9.89 -0.34
C PRO A 41 0.95 10.85 0.72
N ALA A 42 2.13 10.53 1.26
CA ALA A 42 2.84 11.36 2.22
C ALA A 42 4.04 12.03 1.55
N SER A 43 4.21 13.34 1.75
CA SER A 43 5.36 14.11 1.23
C SER A 43 6.60 14.00 2.11
N ARG A 44 6.46 13.48 3.34
CA ARG A 44 7.57 13.30 4.29
C ARG A 44 7.59 11.86 4.77
N MET A 45 8.77 11.25 4.78
CA MET A 45 8.98 9.95 5.40
C MET A 45 8.99 10.10 6.92
N LYS A 46 8.29 9.22 7.62
CA LYS A 46 8.20 9.15 9.08
C LYS A 46 8.02 7.70 9.49
N ALA A 47 8.55 7.32 10.65
CA ALA A 47 8.27 6.03 11.27
C ALA A 47 6.76 5.77 11.39
N GLY A 48 6.33 4.56 11.01
CA GLY A 48 4.92 4.17 10.96
C GLY A 48 4.21 4.48 9.64
N ASN A 49 4.87 5.15 8.70
CA ASN A 49 4.37 5.27 7.33
C ASN A 49 4.45 3.92 6.60
N TRP A 50 3.73 3.80 5.51
CA TRP A 50 3.73 2.62 4.66
C TRP A 50 4.32 2.98 3.29
N VAL A 51 5.18 2.11 2.78
CA VAL A 51 5.83 2.27 1.48
C VAL A 51 5.29 1.24 0.50
N TRP A 52 4.94 1.70 -0.69
CA TRP A 52 4.54 0.82 -1.78
C TRP A 52 5.79 0.43 -2.58
N LEU A 53 6.19 -0.83 -2.49
CA LEU A 53 7.32 -1.35 -3.23
C LEU A 53 6.81 -2.07 -4.49
N THR A 54 7.29 -1.62 -5.65
CA THR A 54 7.08 -2.31 -6.93
C THR A 54 8.39 -2.95 -7.36
N PRO A 55 8.59 -4.26 -7.11
CA PRO A 55 9.80 -4.94 -7.54
C PRO A 55 9.89 -5.00 -9.07
N HIS A 56 11.10 -5.16 -9.57
CA HIS A 56 11.32 -5.44 -10.99
C HIS A 56 10.54 -6.70 -11.41
N ALA A 57 10.08 -6.77 -12.66
CA ALA A 57 9.16 -7.80 -13.17
C ALA A 57 9.57 -9.27 -12.90
N ASN A 58 10.84 -9.52 -12.58
CA ASN A 58 11.41 -10.84 -12.33
C ASN A 58 11.71 -11.14 -10.84
N LYS A 59 11.48 -10.20 -9.90
CA LYS A 59 11.84 -10.32 -8.47
C LYS A 59 10.63 -10.42 -7.53
N GLY A 60 9.49 -10.87 -8.04
CA GLY A 60 8.32 -11.21 -7.22
C GLY A 60 7.16 -10.22 -7.32
N LYS A 61 6.30 -10.20 -6.29
CA LYS A 61 5.04 -9.44 -6.27
C LYS A 61 5.21 -8.12 -5.51
N ALA A 62 4.55 -7.06 -5.99
CA ALA A 62 4.45 -5.80 -5.28
C ALA A 62 3.83 -6.00 -3.88
N ASP A 63 4.33 -5.25 -2.90
CA ASP A 63 3.82 -5.29 -1.54
C ASP A 63 3.82 -3.89 -0.89
N ILE A 64 3.04 -3.73 0.17
CA ILE A 64 3.04 -2.52 1.00
C ILE A 64 3.74 -2.85 2.31
N CYS A 65 4.94 -2.31 2.50
CA CYS A 65 5.76 -2.56 3.67
C CYS A 65 5.60 -1.42 4.68
N ARG A 66 5.68 -1.75 5.97
CA ARG A 66 5.74 -0.76 7.04
C ARG A 66 7.16 -0.20 7.09
N LEU A 67 7.24 1.12 7.25
CA LEU A 67 8.48 1.83 7.50
C LEU A 67 8.69 1.90 9.02
N ASP A 68 9.76 1.29 9.49
CA ASP A 68 10.21 1.40 10.86
C ASP A 68 11.50 2.23 10.91
N GLU A 69 11.78 2.80 12.08
CA GLU A 69 12.98 3.61 12.32
C GLU A 69 13.93 2.80 13.19
N SER A 70 15.20 2.73 12.78
CA SER A 70 16.25 2.06 13.55
C SER A 70 16.63 2.91 14.76
N GLU A 71 16.56 2.34 15.97
CA GLU A 71 16.99 3.03 17.20
C GLU A 71 18.50 3.33 17.21
N VAL A 72 19.30 2.60 16.43
CA VAL A 72 20.78 2.68 16.45
C VAL A 72 21.30 3.63 15.38
N THR A 73 20.77 3.53 14.16
CA THR A 73 21.22 4.33 13.00
C THR A 73 20.35 5.54 12.72
N LEU A 74 19.18 5.67 13.34
CA LEU A 74 18.16 6.69 13.05
C LEU A 74 17.73 6.73 11.57
N LYS A 75 18.00 5.66 10.84
CA LYS A 75 17.65 5.50 9.42
C LYS A 75 16.35 4.73 9.30
N TYR A 76 15.62 5.00 8.22
CA TYR A 76 14.38 4.30 7.91
C TYR A 76 14.68 2.95 7.27
N ILE A 77 14.12 1.91 7.87
CA ILE A 77 14.26 0.51 7.44
C ILE A 77 12.88 -0.05 7.12
N PHE A 78 12.81 -0.89 6.10
CA PHE A 78 11.63 -1.68 5.80
C PHE A 78 12.01 -3.09 5.41
N THR A 79 11.16 -4.06 5.75
CA THR A 79 11.38 -5.46 5.36
C THR A 79 10.49 -5.81 4.19
N PHE A 80 11.08 -6.29 3.10
CA PHE A 80 10.37 -6.79 1.93
C PHE A 80 10.86 -8.21 1.60
N GLN A 81 9.96 -9.19 1.56
CA GLN A 81 10.28 -10.59 1.24
C GLN A 81 11.50 -11.15 2.01
N TYR A 82 11.53 -10.97 3.34
CA TYR A 82 12.64 -11.38 4.23
C TYR A 82 13.97 -10.65 4.03
N GLN A 83 14.01 -9.63 3.18
CA GLN A 83 15.16 -8.76 2.99
C GLN A 83 14.91 -7.41 3.69
N GLY A 84 15.85 -7.00 4.53
CA GLY A 84 15.86 -5.66 5.13
C GLY A 84 16.45 -4.67 4.14
N TYR A 85 15.73 -3.57 3.91
CA TYR A 85 16.15 -2.47 3.05
C TYR A 85 16.28 -1.21 3.89
N GLU A 86 17.40 -0.51 3.70
CA GLU A 86 17.66 0.79 4.30
C GLU A 86 17.43 1.88 3.26
N VAL A 87 16.69 2.92 3.65
CA VAL A 87 16.52 4.10 2.80
C VAL A 87 17.75 4.98 2.95
N VAL A 88 18.47 5.16 1.84
CA VAL A 88 19.61 6.07 1.74
C VAL A 88 19.15 7.33 1.00
N GLU A 89 19.32 8.50 1.61
CA GLU A 89 19.06 9.77 0.93
C GLU A 89 20.18 10.05 -0.09
N PRO A 90 19.86 10.67 -1.25
CA PRO A 90 20.86 10.98 -2.28
C PRO A 90 21.86 12.00 -1.72
N GLY A 91 23.03 11.52 -1.30
CA GLY A 91 24.06 12.30 -0.61
C GLY A 91 24.79 11.54 0.51
N ASP A 92 24.18 10.48 1.03
CA ASP A 92 24.76 9.56 2.05
C ASP A 92 25.22 8.23 1.41
N GLU A 93 25.58 8.26 0.13
CA GLU A 93 26.05 7.09 -0.61
C GLU A 93 27.42 6.65 -0.07
N ASP A 94 27.46 5.45 0.51
CA ASP A 94 28.70 4.81 0.96
C ASP A 94 29.62 4.61 -0.27
N PRO A 95 30.80 5.25 -0.34
CA PRO A 95 31.66 5.25 -1.53
C PRO A 95 32.16 3.84 -1.92
N ASP A 96 32.04 2.87 -1.02
CA ASP A 96 32.46 1.48 -1.23
C ASP A 96 31.44 0.64 -2.04
N LEU A 97 30.19 1.09 -2.20
CA LEU A 97 29.15 0.36 -2.93
C LEU A 97 29.10 0.67 -4.44
N ILE A 98 29.85 1.67 -4.91
CA ILE A 98 29.84 2.15 -6.31
C ILE A 98 30.88 1.39 -7.17
N HIS A 99 31.76 0.60 -6.55
CA HIS A 99 32.86 -0.12 -7.23
C HIS A 99 32.69 -1.65 -7.34
N GLY A 100 31.47 -2.18 -7.17
CA GLY A 100 31.16 -3.62 -7.33
C GLY A 100 30.64 -4.00 -8.72
#